data_AF-A0A7W0KF28-F1
#
_entry.id   AF-A0A7W0KF28-F1
#
_cell.length_a   1.000
_cell.length_b   1.000
_cell.length_c   1.000
_cell.angle_alpha   90.00
_cell.angle_beta   90.00
_cell.angle_gamma   90.00
#
_symmetry.space_group_name_H-M   'P 1'
#
loop_
_entity.id
_entity.type
_entity.pdbx_description
1 polymer ?
#
loop_
_entity_poly.entity_id
_entity_poly.type
_entity_poly.pdbx_seq_one_letter_code
_entity_poly.pdbx_strand_id
1 'polypeptide(L)'
;DAVMQAIAANLADVGITVSIETTELATFNGSWQDPDSAPLRYVTWRPVYDPHTLLSLMFASTGPLNRYADERTDELIASASVAVDPASRAELYRQLGRYFQESPPAVFLWNLTAIYGTKGFGEGWQPRGDEYVIPTATENIQ
;
A
#
# COMPACT_ATOMS: atom_id res chain seq x y z
N ASP A 1 3.14 -17.84 -2.86
CA ASP A 1 1.97 -17.06 -3.27
C ASP A 1 1.79 -17.19 -4.79
N ALA A 2 0.58 -17.49 -5.27
CA ALA A 2 0.30 -17.68 -6.71
C ALA A 2 0.49 -16.38 -7.52
N VAL A 3 0.23 -15.21 -6.90
CA VAL A 3 0.46 -13.91 -7.55
C VAL A 3 1.94 -13.72 -7.83
N MET A 4 2.81 -13.95 -6.83
CA MET A 4 4.26 -13.78 -7.01
C MET A 4 4.83 -14.71 -8.08
N GLN A 5 4.30 -15.93 -8.18
CA GLN A 5 4.69 -16.87 -9.24
C GLN A 5 4.29 -16.35 -10.63
N ALA A 6 3.09 -15.78 -10.77
CA ALA A 6 2.66 -15.15 -12.01
C ALA A 6 3.52 -13.93 -12.38
N ILE A 7 3.88 -13.09 -11.40
CA ILE A 7 4.79 -11.95 -11.60
C ILE A 7 6.16 -12.44 -12.06
N ALA A 8 6.72 -13.46 -11.40
CA ALA A 8 8.00 -14.04 -11.78
C ALA A 8 7.99 -14.60 -13.22
N ALA A 9 6.90 -15.26 -13.62
CA ALA A 9 6.72 -15.74 -15.00
C ALA A 9 6.66 -14.56 -16.00
N ASN A 10 5.85 -13.53 -15.72
CA ASN A 10 5.76 -12.35 -16.60
C ASN A 10 7.10 -11.62 -16.74
N LEU A 11 7.90 -11.55 -15.67
CA LEU A 11 9.25 -10.98 -15.71
C LEU A 11 10.20 -11.84 -16.55
N ALA A 12 10.09 -13.17 -16.44
CA ALA A 12 10.90 -14.09 -17.24
C ALA A 12 10.61 -13.96 -18.75
N ASP A 13 9.36 -13.71 -19.14
CA ASP A 13 8.95 -13.49 -20.54
C ASP A 13 9.66 -12.28 -21.18
N VAL A 14 10.08 -11.30 -20.38
CA VAL A 14 10.84 -10.13 -20.82
C VAL A 14 12.34 -10.22 -20.48
N GLY A 15 12.82 -11.40 -20.09
CA GLY A 15 14.23 -11.68 -19.83
C GLY A 15 14.74 -11.32 -18.42
N ILE A 16 13.84 -11.02 -17.47
CA ILE A 16 14.19 -10.71 -16.08
C ILE A 16 13.95 -11.96 -15.23
N THR A 17 15.03 -12.60 -14.76
CA THR A 17 14.93 -13.76 -13.86
C THR A 17 14.92 -13.30 -12.40
N VAL A 18 13.92 -13.73 -11.64
CA VAL A 18 13.79 -13.43 -10.21
C VAL A 18 13.70 -14.70 -9.37
N SER A 19 14.22 -14.65 -8.14
CA SER A 19 14.02 -15.67 -7.11
C SER A 19 12.96 -15.17 -6.13
N ILE A 20 12.01 -16.02 -5.77
CA ILE A 20 10.98 -15.69 -4.80
C ILE A 20 11.46 -16.09 -3.41
N GLU A 21 11.58 -15.11 -2.52
CA GLU A 21 11.93 -15.32 -1.13
C GLU A 21 10.71 -15.09 -0.24
N THR A 22 10.41 -16.05 0.62
CA THR A 22 9.32 -15.92 1.61
C THR A 22 9.93 -15.72 2.98
N THR A 23 9.54 -14.63 3.64
CA THR A 23 10.10 -14.21 4.93
C THR A 23 8.96 -14.03 5.93
N GLU A 24 9.25 -14.29 7.21
CA GLU A 24 8.32 -13.97 8.30
C GLU A 24 8.06 -12.45 8.35
N LEU A 25 6.83 -12.05 8.67
CA LEU A 25 6.34 -10.68 8.52
C LEU A 25 7.15 -9.65 9.34
N ALA A 26 7.47 -9.94 10.60
CA ALA A 26 8.25 -9.03 11.43
C ALA A 26 9.68 -8.86 10.87
N THR A 27 10.29 -9.94 10.40
CA THR A 27 11.59 -9.90 9.73
C THR A 27 11.54 -9.08 8.44
N PHE A 28 10.51 -9.29 7.61
CA PHE A 28 10.28 -8.49 6.40
C PHE A 28 10.10 -7.00 6.72
N ASN A 29 9.31 -6.66 7.74
CA ASN A 29 9.09 -5.27 8.14
C ASN A 29 10.33 -4.62 8.78
N GLY A 30 11.18 -5.40 9.45
CA GLY A 30 12.45 -4.91 9.99
C GLY A 30 13.46 -4.53 8.91
N SER A 31 13.34 -5.08 7.70
CA SER A 31 14.34 -4.92 6.65
C SER A 31 14.10 -3.73 5.70
N TRP A 32 13.09 -2.88 5.94
CA TRP A 32 12.74 -1.80 4.98
C TRP A 32 13.87 -0.80 4.74
N GLN A 33 14.65 -0.50 5.77
CA GLN A 33 15.79 0.40 5.73
C GLN A 33 17.12 -0.32 5.46
N ASP A 34 17.09 -1.65 5.32
CA ASP A 34 18.28 -2.44 5.01
C ASP A 34 18.57 -2.37 3.51
N PRO A 35 19.70 -1.76 3.07
CA PRO A 35 20.06 -1.67 1.67
C PRO A 35 20.35 -3.04 1.04
N ASP A 36 20.74 -4.03 1.84
CA ASP A 36 21.09 -5.39 1.37
C ASP A 36 19.86 -6.29 1.27
N SER A 37 18.70 -5.85 1.75
CA SER A 37 17.45 -6.60 1.62
C SER A 37 16.94 -6.63 0.17
N ALA A 38 16.06 -7.60 -0.12
CA ALA A 38 15.54 -7.85 -1.46
C ALA A 38 15.09 -6.56 -2.18
N PRO A 39 15.60 -6.30 -3.40
CA PRO A 39 15.37 -5.05 -4.11
C PRO A 39 13.93 -4.92 -4.62
N LEU A 40 13.27 -6.05 -4.91
CA LEU A 40 11.86 -6.10 -5.29
C LEU A 40 11.06 -6.67 -4.12
N ARG A 41 10.00 -5.96 -3.73
CA ARG A 41 9.16 -6.31 -2.59
C ARG A 41 7.70 -6.33 -3.02
N TYR A 42 6.99 -7.39 -2.64
CA TYR A 42 5.56 -7.50 -2.86
C TYR A 42 4.82 -7.09 -1.58
N VAL A 43 4.04 -6.02 -1.65
CA VAL A 43 3.36 -5.44 -0.50
C VAL A 43 1.96 -4.98 -0.88
N THR A 44 1.08 -5.00 0.11
CA THR A 44 -0.29 -4.50 0.00
C THR A 44 -0.56 -3.63 1.20
N TRP A 45 -1.39 -2.60 1.04
CA TRP A 45 -1.81 -1.75 2.15
C TRP A 45 -3.33 -1.70 2.21
N ARG A 46 -3.85 -1.69 3.44
CA ARG A 46 -5.28 -1.46 3.67
C ARG A 46 -5.68 -0.07 3.15
N PRO A 47 -6.96 0.14 2.77
CA PRO A 47 -7.43 1.45 2.39
C PRO A 47 -7.18 2.49 3.50
N VAL A 48 -6.71 3.66 3.07
CA VAL A 48 -6.53 4.84 3.92
C VAL A 48 -7.49 5.92 3.44
N TYR A 49 -8.25 6.51 4.35
CA TYR A 49 -9.16 7.62 4.01
C TYR A 49 -8.40 8.87 3.57
N ASP A 50 -7.19 9.05 4.09
CA ASP A 50 -6.31 10.14 3.73
C ASP A 50 -5.12 9.61 2.91
N PRO A 51 -4.95 10.05 1.65
CA PRO A 51 -3.81 9.63 0.82
C PRO A 51 -2.46 9.93 1.45
N HIS A 52 -2.34 11.01 2.24
CA HIS A 52 -1.10 11.42 2.88
C HIS A 52 -0.50 10.30 3.72
N THR A 53 -1.33 9.53 4.45
CA THR A 53 -0.85 8.48 5.36
C THR A 53 -0.01 7.43 4.65
N LEU A 54 -0.44 6.97 3.47
CA LEU A 54 0.33 6.02 2.69
C LEU A 54 1.50 6.71 1.98
N LEU A 55 1.24 7.88 1.38
CA LEU A 55 2.22 8.58 0.57
C LEU A 55 3.45 9.02 1.39
N SER A 56 3.26 9.56 2.59
CA SER A 56 4.37 9.97 3.47
C SER A 56 5.11 8.80 4.08
N LEU A 57 4.45 7.65 4.27
CA LEU A 57 5.05 6.44 4.80
C LEU A 57 5.99 5.77 3.79
N MET A 58 5.58 5.72 2.52
CA MET A 58 6.17 4.87 1.48
C MET A 58 6.95 5.63 0.40
N PHE A 59 6.57 6.87 0.08
CA PHE A 59 7.08 7.56 -1.11
C PHE A 59 7.73 8.91 -0.82
N ALA A 60 7.44 9.54 0.32
CA ALA A 60 8.28 10.64 0.78
C ALA A 60 9.66 10.11 1.17
N SER A 61 10.73 10.84 0.85
CA SER A 61 12.11 10.45 1.15
C SER A 61 12.38 10.31 2.65
N THR A 62 11.56 10.95 3.50
CA THR A 62 11.62 10.82 4.96
C THR A 62 10.76 9.68 5.52
N GLY A 63 10.03 8.97 4.65
CA GLY A 63 9.16 7.86 5.01
C GLY A 63 9.96 6.64 5.48
N PRO A 64 9.58 5.99 6.59
CA PRO A 64 10.35 4.88 7.15
C PRO A 64 10.26 3.58 6.31
N LEU A 65 9.39 3.52 5.30
CA LEU A 65 9.32 2.42 4.34
C LEU A 65 9.81 2.83 2.94
N ASN A 66 10.36 4.05 2.82
CA ASN A 66 10.82 4.57 1.55
C ASN A 66 12.06 3.81 1.05
N ARG A 67 12.06 3.52 -0.25
CA ARG A 67 13.24 3.03 -1.00
C ARG A 67 13.38 3.76 -2.35
N TYR A 68 12.82 4.96 -2.44
CA TYR A 68 12.72 5.78 -3.65
C TYR A 68 12.88 7.25 -3.28
N ALA A 69 13.91 7.92 -3.80
CA ALA A 69 14.14 9.33 -3.53
C ALA A 69 13.92 10.16 -4.80
N ASP A 70 12.99 11.10 -4.73
CA ASP A 70 12.67 12.02 -5.82
C ASP A 70 12.13 13.35 -5.27
N GLU A 71 12.80 14.44 -5.66
CA GLU A 71 12.51 15.77 -5.14
C GLU A 71 11.08 16.22 -5.51
N ARG A 72 10.60 15.86 -6.71
CA ARG A 72 9.27 16.27 -7.18
C ARG A 72 8.16 15.60 -6.40
N THR A 73 8.36 14.33 -6.06
CA THR A 73 7.48 13.53 -5.20
C THR A 73 7.40 14.16 -3.81
N ASP A 74 8.54 14.51 -3.22
CA ASP A 74 8.61 15.17 -1.91
C ASP A 74 7.88 16.53 -1.92
N GLU A 75 8.12 17.36 -2.94
CA GLU A 75 7.45 18.66 -3.12
C GLU A 75 5.93 18.54 -3.15
N LEU A 76 5.40 17.59 -3.94
CA LEU A 76 3.97 17.40 -4.11
C LEU A 76 3.33 16.85 -2.83
N ILE A 77 3.98 15.90 -2.14
CA ILE A 77 3.49 15.35 -0.86
C ILE A 77 3.49 16.44 0.23
N ALA A 78 4.56 17.23 0.33
CA ALA A 78 4.69 18.30 1.31
C ALA A 78 3.68 19.45 1.03
N SER A 79 3.49 19.82 -0.23
CA SER A 79 2.50 20.83 -0.60
C SER A 79 1.08 20.38 -0.27
N ALA A 80 0.76 19.11 -0.54
CA ALA A 80 -0.56 18.56 -0.29
C ALA A 80 -0.86 18.39 1.21
N SER A 81 0.17 18.26 2.07
CA SER A 81 -0.02 18.09 3.53
C SER A 81 -0.40 19.40 4.23
N VAL A 82 -0.01 20.54 3.68
CA VAL A 82 -0.31 21.88 4.23
C VAL A 82 -1.44 22.62 3.50
N ALA A 83 -1.97 22.03 2.42
CA ALA A 83 -3.08 22.60 1.66
C ALA A 83 -4.39 22.56 2.46
N VAL A 84 -4.94 23.74 2.76
CA VAL A 84 -6.18 23.89 3.53
C VAL A 84 -7.43 23.66 2.68
N ASP A 85 -7.43 24.13 1.43
CA ASP A 85 -8.56 23.92 0.52
C ASP A 85 -8.60 22.46 0.01
N PRO A 86 -9.71 21.73 0.20
CA PRO A 86 -9.81 20.35 -0.23
C PRO A 86 -9.66 20.13 -1.74
N ALA A 87 -10.11 21.08 -2.57
CA ALA A 87 -10.01 20.94 -4.02
C ALA A 87 -8.57 21.14 -4.50
N SER A 88 -7.85 22.13 -3.96
CA SER A 88 -6.42 22.32 -4.18
C SER A 88 -5.61 21.11 -3.72
N ARG A 89 -5.91 20.59 -2.53
CA ARG A 89 -5.27 19.39 -1.99
C ARG A 89 -5.47 18.17 -2.90
N ALA A 90 -6.71 17.94 -3.36
CA ALA A 90 -7.02 16.86 -4.27
C ALA A 90 -6.31 17.01 -5.63
N GLU A 91 -6.15 18.23 -6.14
CA GLU A 91 -5.42 18.47 -7.37
C GLU A 91 -3.92 18.19 -7.23
N LEU A 92 -3.30 18.51 -6.08
CA LEU A 92 -1.91 18.15 -5.80
C LEU A 92 -1.71 16.63 -5.81
N TYR A 93 -2.62 15.86 -5.18
CA TYR A 93 -2.55 14.39 -5.26
C TYR A 93 -2.80 13.84 -6.67
N ARG A 94 -3.67 14.48 -7.47
CA ARG A 94 -3.85 14.12 -8.89
C ARG A 94 -2.59 14.41 -9.71
N GLN A 95 -1.90 15.52 -9.45
CA GLN A 95 -0.61 15.82 -10.06
C GLN A 95 0.43 14.76 -9.72
N LEU A 96 0.51 14.37 -8.44
CA LEU A 96 1.39 13.28 -8.01
C LEU A 96 1.05 11.96 -8.70
N GLY A 97 -0.22 11.60 -8.76
CA GLY A 97 -0.67 10.39 -9.44
C GLY A 97 -0.34 10.38 -10.95
N ARG A 98 -0.43 11.53 -11.63
CA ARG A 98 0.03 11.67 -13.03
C ARG A 98 1.55 11.56 -13.14
N TYR A 99 2.27 12.20 -12.23
CA TYR A 99 3.73 12.13 -12.19
C TYR A 99 4.24 10.69 -11.98
N PHE A 100 3.58 9.90 -11.13
CA PHE A 100 3.87 8.48 -10.95
C PHE A 100 3.62 7.61 -12.19
N GLN A 101 2.88 8.07 -13.19
CA GLN A 101 2.80 7.37 -14.49
C GLN A 101 4.08 7.57 -15.31
N GLU A 102 4.75 8.71 -15.14
CA GLU A 102 5.97 9.07 -15.86
C GLU A 102 7.24 8.60 -15.12
N SER A 103 7.22 8.68 -13.79
CA SER A 103 8.31 8.29 -12.88
C SER A 103 7.75 7.38 -11.77
N PRO A 104 7.48 6.10 -12.06
CA PRO A 104 6.82 5.20 -11.11
C PRO A 104 7.75 4.81 -9.97
N PRO A 105 7.39 5.06 -8.70
CA PRO A 105 8.15 4.58 -7.54
C PRO A 105 7.92 3.08 -7.28
N ALA A 106 6.87 2.50 -7.88
CA ALA A 106 6.48 1.12 -7.76
C ALA A 106 5.69 0.66 -8.99
N VAL A 107 5.61 -0.66 -9.21
CA VAL A 107 4.68 -1.25 -10.17
C VAL A 107 3.34 -1.44 -9.46
N PHE A 108 2.37 -0.56 -9.73
CA PHE A 108 1.02 -0.66 -9.17
C PHE A 108 0.24 -1.77 -9.86
N LEU A 109 -0.25 -2.76 -9.09
CA LEU A 109 -0.85 -3.97 -9.65
C LEU A 109 -2.39 -3.90 -9.72
N TRP A 110 -3.08 -3.93 -8.59
CA TRP A 110 -4.55 -3.79 -8.52
C TRP A 110 -5.02 -3.34 -7.13
N ASN A 111 -6.29 -2.96 -7.01
CA ASN A 111 -6.94 -2.73 -5.71
C ASN A 111 -7.55 -4.03 -5.19
N LEU A 112 -7.20 -4.41 -3.96
CA LEU A 112 -7.74 -5.61 -3.32
C LEU A 112 -9.25 -5.47 -3.05
N THR A 113 -9.97 -6.58 -3.21
CA THR A 113 -11.34 -6.72 -2.72
C THR A 113 -11.32 -7.61 -1.49
N ALA A 114 -11.66 -7.05 -0.33
CA ALA A 114 -11.78 -7.83 0.89
C ALA A 114 -13.03 -8.73 0.84
N ILE A 115 -12.83 -10.02 1.15
CA ILE A 115 -13.89 -11.03 1.19
C ILE A 115 -14.03 -11.50 2.64
N TYR A 116 -15.24 -11.40 3.18
CA TYR A 116 -15.53 -11.76 4.57
C TYR A 116 -16.52 -12.94 4.61
N GLY A 117 -16.16 -13.99 5.34
CA GLY A 117 -17.08 -15.05 5.71
C GLY A 117 -17.69 -14.76 7.08
N THR A 118 -19.01 -14.69 7.17
CA THR A 118 -19.72 -14.50 8.45
C THR A 118 -20.55 -15.74 8.79
N LYS A 119 -20.65 -16.07 10.07
CA LYS A 119 -21.56 -17.10 10.59
C LYS A 119 -22.33 -16.51 11.76
N GLY A 120 -23.66 -16.47 11.66
CA GLY A 120 -24.53 -16.05 12.77
C GLY A 120 -24.56 -14.55 13.06
N PHE A 121 -23.71 -13.74 12.44
CA PHE A 121 -23.87 -12.29 12.39
C PHE A 121 -24.94 -11.99 11.34
N GLY A 122 -26.18 -11.76 11.76
CA GLY A 122 -27.24 -11.22 10.89
C GLY A 122 -26.90 -9.82 10.36
N GLU A 123 -27.90 -9.07 9.92
CA GLU A 123 -27.81 -7.71 9.31
C GLU A 123 -27.00 -6.64 10.08
N GLY A 124 -26.54 -6.94 11.30
CA GLY A 124 -25.87 -5.99 12.19
C GLY A 124 -24.38 -5.74 11.94
N TRP A 125 -23.65 -6.66 11.30
CA TRP A 125 -22.24 -6.43 10.94
C TRP A 125 -22.10 -6.15 9.45
N GLN A 126 -21.43 -5.05 9.11
CA GLN A 126 -21.09 -4.68 7.75
C GLN A 126 -19.60 -4.36 7.66
N PRO A 127 -18.93 -4.71 6.54
CA PRO A 127 -17.54 -4.36 6.34
C PRO A 127 -17.38 -2.84 6.31
N ARG A 128 -16.33 -2.36 6.98
CA ARG A 128 -15.98 -0.94 6.98
C ARG A 128 -15.09 -0.63 5.78
N GLY A 129 -15.18 0.61 5.28
CA GLY A 129 -14.32 1.09 4.18
C GLY A 129 -12.82 1.18 4.53
N ASP A 130 -12.46 1.10 5.82
CA ASP A 130 -11.07 1.03 6.31
C ASP A 130 -10.63 -0.39 6.68
N GLU A 131 -11.47 -1.40 6.36
CA GLU A 131 -11.26 -2.83 6.59
C GLU A 131 -11.07 -3.25 8.06
N TYR A 132 -11.26 -2.35 9.03
CA TYR A 132 -11.21 -2.72 10.43
C TYR A 132 -12.34 -3.69 10.78
N VAL A 133 -11.97 -4.85 11.31
CA VAL A 133 -12.92 -5.78 11.92
C VAL A 133 -12.95 -5.49 13.41
N ILE A 134 -14.00 -4.80 13.85
CA ILE A 134 -14.29 -4.61 15.27
C ILE A 134 -15.31 -5.68 15.65
N PRO A 135 -14.95 -6.70 16.44
CA PRO A 135 -15.92 -7.65 16.95
C PRO A 135 -16.79 -6.94 18.01
N THR A 136 -17.96 -6.43 17.59
CA THR A 136 -18.85 -5.63 18.45
C THR A 136 -20.00 -6.41 19.08
N ALA A 137 -20.09 -7.73 18.91
CA ALA A 137 -21.08 -8.57 19.58
C ALA A 137 -20.42 -9.45 20.66
N THR A 138 -20.50 -9.01 21.90
CA THR A 138 -20.32 -9.84 23.10
C THR A 138 -21.58 -9.76 23.94
N GLU A 139 -22.73 -10.19 23.43
CA GLU A 139 -23.88 -10.44 24.32
C GLU A 139 -24.61 -11.75 23.97
N ASN A 140 -24.63 -12.61 24.99
CA ASN A 140 -25.48 -13.79 25.23
C ASN A 140 -25.16 -15.07 24.45
N ILE A 141 -23.99 -15.64 24.73
CA ILE A 141 -23.89 -17.11 24.81
C ILE A 141 -24.46 -17.50 26.19
N GLN A 142 -25.76 -17.80 26.22
CA GLN A 142 -26.35 -18.76 27.15
C GLN A 142 -26.92 -19.92 26.35
#